data_AF-M4AGZ5-F1
#
_entry.id   AF-M4AGZ5-F1
#
_cell.length_a   1.000
_cell.length_b   1.000
_cell.length_c   1.000
_cell.angle_alpha   90.00
_cell.angle_beta   90.00
_cell.angle_gamma   90.00
#
_symmetry.space_group_name_H-M   'P 1'
#
loop_
_entity.id
_entity.type
_entity.pdbx_description
1 polymer ?
#
loop_
_entity_poly.entity_id
_entity_poly.type
_entity_poly.pdbx_seq_one_letter_code
_entity_poly.pdbx_strand_id
1 'polypeptide(L)'
;MRRILSVSLLRHFSLFGRNHPSRISLSVGERGAFARNFCSKTISDGSTMDLSNMRKKYRGEQECFEESQLGSLDPIKEFGNWLDEATKCPVIEEANAMCIATASKDGRPSARVVLLKGYSHEGFRFFTNYESRKGNELESNPYACLVFYWEPLNRQIRIEGSVERIPYQNSCDYFHSRPKSSQIGAVVSQQSTPIPNRDYLRQKNAELEEKYKDTEVPMPDYWGGYTVKPHSIEFWQGQTNRLHDRIVFTKVKDGEKRGEFQHEAEGGWVYQRLSP
;
A
#
# COMPACT_ATOMS: atom_id res chain seq x y z
N MET A 1 -9.37 24.66 51.87
CA MET A 1 -9.49 24.30 53.30
C MET A 1 -10.33 23.04 53.44
N ARG A 2 -9.87 22.06 54.22
CA ARG A 2 -10.60 20.87 54.73
C ARG A 2 -10.99 19.81 53.67
N ARG A 3 -10.85 18.50 53.87
CA ARG A 3 -10.54 17.69 55.06
C ARG A 3 -10.05 16.31 54.59
N ILE A 4 -8.96 15.84 55.18
CA ILE A 4 -8.56 14.43 55.30
C ILE A 4 -9.52 13.76 56.30
N LEU A 5 -9.88 12.50 56.08
CA LEU A 5 -10.07 11.51 57.15
C LEU A 5 -9.99 10.08 56.59
N SER A 6 -9.02 9.37 57.14
CA SER A 6 -8.80 7.92 57.17
C SER A 6 -9.89 7.23 58.02
N VAL A 7 -10.07 5.91 57.86
CA VAL A 7 -9.87 4.92 58.93
C VAL A 7 -10.18 3.49 58.40
N SER A 8 -9.21 2.63 58.68
CA SER A 8 -9.13 1.16 58.52
C SER A 8 -9.74 0.44 59.75
N LEU A 9 -9.60 -0.90 59.82
CA LEU A 9 -9.83 -1.86 60.94
C LEU A 9 -11.09 -2.73 60.76
N LEU A 10 -11.14 -4.06 61.00
CA LEU A 10 -10.23 -5.13 61.49
C LEU A 10 -10.92 -6.47 61.08
N ARG A 11 -10.27 -7.49 60.48
CA ARG A 11 -9.60 -8.68 61.10
C ARG A 11 -10.44 -9.51 62.10
N HIS A 12 -10.63 -10.82 61.86
CA HIS A 12 -10.19 -11.98 62.71
C HIS A 12 -10.53 -13.35 62.08
N PHE A 13 -9.54 -14.22 61.78
CA PHE A 13 -9.04 -15.43 62.50
C PHE A 13 -9.95 -16.70 62.36
N SER A 14 -9.56 -17.74 61.58
CA SER A 14 -8.82 -18.99 61.93
C SER A 14 -9.70 -20.04 62.66
N LEU A 15 -9.70 -21.38 62.46
CA LEU A 15 -8.65 -22.40 62.33
C LEU A 15 -9.23 -23.73 61.75
N PHE A 16 -8.33 -24.51 61.12
CA PHE A 16 -8.16 -25.98 61.13
C PHE A 16 -9.33 -26.98 61.24
N GLY A 17 -9.32 -27.93 60.29
CA GLY A 17 -9.83 -29.30 60.48
C GLY A 17 -9.27 -30.24 59.40
N ARG A 18 -8.28 -31.07 59.75
CA ARG A 18 -7.77 -32.19 58.93
C ARG A 18 -8.81 -33.31 58.92
N ASN A 19 -8.94 -34.04 57.80
CA ASN A 19 -9.00 -35.51 57.77
C ASN A 19 -8.91 -36.05 56.32
N HIS A 20 -7.92 -36.90 56.08
CA HIS A 20 -7.84 -37.95 55.05
C HIS A 20 -7.90 -39.31 55.80
N PRO A 21 -8.07 -40.50 55.19
CA PRO A 21 -7.79 -40.88 53.79
C PRO A 21 -8.78 -41.88 53.13
N SER A 22 -8.68 -42.09 51.81
CA SER A 22 -8.62 -43.46 51.24
C SER A 22 -8.25 -43.44 49.75
N ARG A 23 -7.31 -44.31 49.41
CA ARG A 23 -6.67 -44.53 48.11
C ARG A 23 -7.61 -45.16 47.07
N ILE A 24 -7.50 -44.73 45.82
CA ILE A 24 -7.60 -45.64 44.66
C ILE A 24 -6.43 -45.31 43.73
N SER A 25 -5.54 -46.29 43.56
CA SER A 25 -4.50 -46.35 42.55
C SER A 25 -5.12 -46.63 41.18
N LEU A 26 -4.62 -46.03 40.10
CA LEU A 26 -4.58 -46.64 38.77
C LEU A 26 -3.49 -45.96 37.92
N SER A 27 -2.91 -46.79 37.07
CA SER A 27 -1.58 -46.77 36.48
C SER A 27 -1.37 -45.80 35.31
N VAL A 28 -0.11 -45.43 35.12
CA VAL A 28 0.45 -44.92 33.86
C VAL A 28 0.31 -45.99 32.78
N GLY A 29 -0.31 -45.65 31.65
CA GLY A 29 -0.47 -46.56 30.51
C GLY A 29 -0.88 -45.81 29.24
N GLU A 30 0.12 -45.61 28.39
CA GLU A 30 0.04 -45.55 26.93
C GLU A 30 -0.49 -44.32 26.18
N ARG A 31 0.27 -44.04 25.11
CA ARG A 31 0.17 -42.95 24.16
C ARG A 31 -0.94 -43.25 23.15
N GLY A 32 -1.56 -42.17 22.66
CA GLY A 32 -2.01 -42.10 21.28
C GLY A 32 -3.51 -42.27 21.07
N ALA A 33 -4.20 -41.15 20.88
CA ALA A 33 -5.30 -41.09 19.93
C ALA A 33 -5.38 -39.66 19.39
N PHE A 34 -4.98 -39.55 18.13
CA PHE A 34 -5.10 -38.39 17.27
C PHE A 34 -6.41 -37.62 17.48
N ALA A 35 -6.29 -36.30 17.70
CA ALA A 35 -7.36 -35.37 17.42
C ALA A 35 -7.65 -35.40 15.91
N ARG A 36 -8.59 -36.26 15.49
CA ARG A 36 -9.22 -36.16 14.17
C ARG A 36 -10.21 -35.00 14.21
N ASN A 37 -9.70 -33.78 14.11
CA ASN A 37 -10.53 -32.66 13.69
C ASN A 37 -10.86 -32.87 12.21
N PHE A 38 -12.01 -33.48 11.96
CA PHE A 38 -12.63 -33.48 10.65
C PHE A 38 -12.84 -32.02 10.26
N CYS A 39 -12.10 -31.56 9.26
CA CYS A 39 -12.41 -30.34 8.53
C CYS A 39 -13.73 -30.63 7.79
N SER A 40 -14.85 -30.35 8.47
CA SER A 40 -16.17 -30.36 7.87
C SER A 40 -16.17 -29.30 6.78
N LYS A 41 -16.32 -29.73 5.52
CA LYS A 41 -16.68 -28.82 4.43
C LYS A 41 -17.98 -28.16 4.84
N THR A 42 -17.93 -26.87 5.16
CA THR A 42 -19.10 -26.04 5.37
C THR A 42 -19.96 -26.16 4.13
N ILE A 43 -21.20 -26.63 4.29
CA ILE A 43 -22.21 -26.55 3.24
C ILE A 43 -22.44 -25.06 3.03
N SER A 44 -22.16 -24.58 1.80
CA SER A 44 -22.34 -23.17 1.45
C SER A 44 -23.80 -22.78 1.66
N ASP A 45 -24.06 -21.91 2.62
CA ASP A 45 -25.31 -21.15 2.66
C ASP A 45 -25.43 -20.38 1.33
N GLY A 46 -26.60 -20.39 0.70
CA GLY A 46 -26.85 -19.87 -0.66
C GLY A 46 -26.61 -18.35 -0.83
N SER A 47 -26.17 -17.68 0.22
CA SER A 47 -25.75 -16.28 0.29
C SER A 47 -24.24 -16.06 0.09
N THR A 48 -23.43 -17.13 0.18
CA THR A 48 -21.96 -17.01 0.18
C THR A 48 -21.38 -17.45 -1.17
N MET A 49 -20.82 -16.49 -1.92
CA MET A 49 -20.12 -16.76 -3.18
C MET A 49 -18.70 -17.26 -2.90
N ASP A 50 -18.39 -18.51 -3.24
CA ASP A 50 -17.04 -19.07 -3.15
C ASP A 50 -16.22 -18.71 -4.40
N LEU A 51 -15.10 -18.01 -4.19
CA LEU A 51 -14.18 -17.56 -5.24
C LEU A 51 -12.85 -18.32 -5.26
N SER A 52 -12.69 -19.39 -4.47
CA SER A 52 -11.41 -20.10 -4.29
C SER A 52 -10.80 -20.62 -5.58
N ASN A 53 -11.64 -20.98 -6.56
CA ASN A 53 -11.24 -21.60 -7.82
C ASN A 53 -10.83 -20.59 -8.91
N MET A 54 -10.90 -19.28 -8.65
CA MET A 54 -10.49 -18.25 -9.61
C MET A 54 -8.96 -18.11 -9.74
N ARG A 55 -8.17 -18.79 -8.89
CA ARG A 55 -6.71 -18.68 -8.89
C ARG A 55 -6.11 -19.32 -10.15
N LYS A 56 -5.36 -18.52 -10.90
CA LYS A 56 -4.53 -18.98 -12.03
C LYS A 56 -3.19 -19.53 -11.54
N LYS A 57 -2.54 -20.37 -12.36
CA LYS A 57 -1.14 -20.77 -12.17
C LYS A 57 -0.22 -19.59 -12.54
N TYR A 58 0.89 -19.45 -11.84
CA TYR A 58 1.91 -18.42 -12.06
C TYR A 58 3.18 -19.06 -12.63
N ARG A 59 4.36 -18.48 -12.35
CA ARG A 59 5.67 -19.06 -12.66
C ARG A 59 5.92 -20.37 -11.91
N GLY A 60 6.81 -21.21 -12.45
CA GLY A 60 7.24 -22.47 -11.84
C GLY A 60 8.50 -22.30 -10.99
N GLU A 61 8.87 -23.33 -10.21
CA GLU A 61 10.04 -23.29 -9.30
C GLU A 61 11.37 -22.99 -10.01
N GLN A 62 11.47 -23.32 -11.30
CA GLN A 62 12.66 -23.03 -12.13
C GLN A 62 12.76 -21.55 -12.56
N GLU A 63 11.76 -20.73 -12.24
CA GLU A 63 11.69 -19.30 -12.53
C GLU A 63 11.54 -18.48 -11.24
N CYS A 64 12.18 -18.94 -10.17
CA CYS A 64 12.33 -18.19 -8.92
C CYS A 64 12.90 -16.78 -9.20
N PHE A 65 12.51 -15.78 -8.40
CA PHE A 65 13.16 -14.47 -8.38
C PHE A 65 14.08 -14.38 -7.16
N GLU A 66 15.33 -14.73 -7.40
CA GLU A 66 16.42 -14.73 -6.42
C GLU A 66 17.16 -13.40 -6.35
N GLU A 67 17.90 -13.19 -5.27
CA GLU A 67 18.74 -12.02 -5.03
C GLU A 67 19.78 -11.83 -6.13
N SER A 68 20.27 -12.94 -6.71
CA SER A 68 21.20 -12.96 -7.84
C SER A 68 20.58 -12.45 -9.16
N GLN A 69 19.25 -12.38 -9.24
CA GLN A 69 18.50 -11.93 -10.41
C GLN A 69 18.04 -10.46 -10.30
N LEU A 70 18.38 -9.76 -9.21
CA LEU A 70 18.22 -8.31 -9.13
C LEU A 70 19.05 -7.65 -10.24
N GLY A 71 18.40 -6.90 -11.12
CA GLY A 71 19.07 -6.13 -12.16
C GLY A 71 19.85 -4.94 -11.62
N SER A 72 19.54 -4.48 -10.40
CA SER A 72 20.30 -3.48 -9.66
C SER A 72 20.13 -3.60 -8.15
N LEU A 73 21.17 -3.20 -7.41
CA LEU A 73 21.10 -2.99 -5.96
C LEU A 73 20.67 -1.55 -5.60
N ASP A 74 20.39 -0.69 -6.58
CA ASP A 74 19.63 0.54 -6.39
C ASP A 74 18.14 0.23 -6.68
N PRO A 75 17.25 0.30 -5.67
CA PRO A 75 15.86 -0.09 -5.85
C PRO A 75 15.08 0.82 -6.82
N ILE A 76 15.54 2.04 -7.08
CA ILE A 76 14.92 2.92 -8.09
C ILE A 76 15.26 2.43 -9.50
N LYS A 77 16.50 1.98 -9.71
CA LYS A 77 16.90 1.37 -10.99
C LYS A 77 16.20 0.02 -11.19
N GLU A 78 16.08 -0.78 -10.13
CA GLU A 78 15.36 -2.05 -10.19
C GLU A 78 13.88 -1.87 -10.53
N PHE A 79 13.22 -0.86 -9.95
CA PHE A 79 11.89 -0.44 -10.38
C PHE A 79 11.85 -0.11 -11.88
N GLY A 80 12.84 0.63 -12.37
CA GLY A 80 12.97 0.98 -13.78
C GLY A 80 13.07 -0.24 -14.70
N ASN A 81 13.86 -1.25 -14.31
CA ASN A 81 13.99 -2.51 -15.04
C ASN A 81 12.63 -3.21 -15.17
N TRP A 82 11.89 -3.35 -14.06
CA TRP A 82 10.58 -4.00 -14.07
C TRP A 82 9.52 -3.20 -14.85
N LEU A 83 9.56 -1.86 -14.76
CA LEU A 83 8.67 -0.99 -15.53
C LEU A 83 8.93 -1.08 -17.04
N ASP A 84 10.19 -1.19 -17.46
CA ASP A 84 10.57 -1.38 -18.85
C ASP A 84 10.05 -2.72 -19.39
N GLU A 85 10.19 -3.81 -18.62
CA GLU A 85 9.58 -5.10 -18.96
C GLU A 85 8.05 -5.02 -19.05
N ALA A 86 7.40 -4.32 -18.12
CA ALA A 86 5.95 -4.12 -18.15
C ALA A 86 5.50 -3.33 -19.39
N THR A 87 6.27 -2.32 -19.80
CA THR A 87 5.98 -1.49 -20.98
C THR A 87 6.14 -2.28 -22.29
N LYS A 88 7.04 -3.27 -22.31
CA LYS A 88 7.24 -4.16 -23.46
C LYS A 88 6.21 -5.29 -23.54
N CYS A 89 5.39 -5.48 -22.51
CA CYS A 89 4.36 -6.50 -22.49
C CYS A 89 3.12 -6.03 -23.26
N PRO A 90 2.74 -6.69 -24.37
CA PRO A 90 1.70 -6.18 -25.28
C PRO A 90 0.28 -6.15 -24.68
N VAL A 91 0.06 -6.86 -23.58
CA VAL A 91 -1.24 -6.92 -22.88
C VAL A 91 -1.36 -5.94 -21.72
N ILE A 92 -0.28 -5.22 -21.39
CA ILE A 92 -0.28 -4.17 -20.36
C ILE A 92 -0.45 -2.82 -21.06
N GLU A 93 -1.63 -2.22 -20.95
CA GLU A 93 -1.94 -0.95 -21.64
C GLU A 93 -1.31 0.27 -20.95
N GLU A 94 -1.42 0.33 -19.61
CA GLU A 94 -0.89 1.43 -18.80
C GLU A 94 0.06 0.89 -17.73
N ALA A 95 1.31 0.59 -18.12
CA ALA A 95 2.31 0.06 -17.18
C ALA A 95 2.60 1.01 -15.99
N ASN A 96 2.36 2.31 -16.19
CA ASN A 96 2.50 3.36 -15.16
C ASN A 96 1.24 3.56 -14.31
N ALA A 97 0.17 2.79 -14.50
CA ALA A 97 -0.98 2.81 -13.61
C ALA A 97 -0.62 2.21 -12.25
N MET A 98 -0.99 2.93 -11.18
CA MET A 98 -0.72 2.53 -9.81
C MET A 98 -1.91 2.82 -8.91
N CYS A 99 -2.14 1.95 -7.93
CA CYS A 99 -2.99 2.27 -6.80
C CYS A 99 -2.20 3.12 -5.81
N ILE A 100 -2.74 4.28 -5.41
CA ILE A 100 -2.21 5.07 -4.29
C ILE A 100 -3.15 4.95 -3.10
N ALA A 101 -2.61 4.47 -1.98
CA ALA A 101 -3.26 4.44 -0.67
C ALA A 101 -2.76 5.61 0.19
N THR A 102 -3.70 6.32 0.79
CA THR A 102 -3.50 7.43 1.72
C THR A 102 -4.38 7.21 2.94
N ALA A 103 -4.18 7.97 4.02
CA ALA A 103 -5.04 7.89 5.19
C ALA A 103 -5.19 9.26 5.85
N SER A 104 -6.35 9.50 6.45
CA SER A 104 -6.54 10.65 7.33
C SER A 104 -5.67 10.53 8.60
N LYS A 105 -5.51 11.65 9.34
CA LYS A 105 -4.77 11.69 10.61
C LYS A 105 -5.27 10.71 11.69
N ASP A 106 -6.55 10.33 11.64
CA ASP A 106 -7.14 9.33 12.56
C ASP A 106 -7.00 7.88 12.05
N GLY A 107 -6.21 7.66 10.99
CA GLY A 107 -5.86 6.34 10.49
C GLY A 107 -6.94 5.67 9.63
N ARG A 108 -7.83 6.45 8.99
CA ARG A 108 -8.84 5.89 8.06
C ARG A 108 -8.26 5.83 6.65
N PRO A 109 -7.97 4.63 6.11
CA PRO A 109 -7.35 4.51 4.81
C PRO A 109 -8.33 4.80 3.67
N SER A 110 -7.79 5.22 2.55
CA SER A 110 -8.49 5.31 1.28
C SER A 110 -7.53 5.06 0.12
N ALA A 111 -8.05 4.50 -0.97
CA ALA A 111 -7.24 4.09 -2.11
C ALA A 111 -7.97 4.39 -3.43
N ARG A 112 -7.19 4.63 -4.49
CA ARG A 112 -7.67 4.83 -5.86
C ARG A 112 -6.52 4.64 -6.86
N VAL A 113 -6.86 4.46 -8.13
CA VAL A 113 -5.87 4.43 -9.22
C VAL A 113 -5.47 5.84 -9.61
N VAL A 114 -4.17 6.04 -9.85
CA VAL A 114 -3.56 7.22 -10.48
C VAL A 114 -2.47 6.76 -11.45
N LEU A 115 -1.95 7.67 -12.26
CA LEU A 115 -0.84 7.38 -13.17
C LEU A 115 0.45 7.98 -12.62
N LEU A 116 1.52 7.17 -12.58
CA LEU A 116 2.88 7.67 -12.38
C LEU A 116 3.28 8.54 -13.59
N LYS A 117 3.81 9.73 -13.32
CA LYS A 117 4.20 10.71 -14.34
C LYS A 117 5.70 10.98 -14.39
N GLY A 118 6.47 10.34 -13.51
CA GLY A 118 7.92 10.33 -13.55
C GLY A 118 8.49 9.74 -12.25
N TYR A 119 9.72 9.27 -12.31
CA TYR A 119 10.44 8.81 -11.13
C TYR A 119 11.92 9.14 -11.28
N SER A 120 12.60 9.34 -10.15
CA SER A 120 14.04 9.56 -10.07
C SER A 120 14.53 9.16 -8.67
N HIS A 121 15.80 9.42 -8.36
CA HIS A 121 16.32 9.31 -7.00
C HIS A 121 15.56 10.19 -5.98
N GLU A 122 14.85 11.23 -6.44
CA GLU A 122 14.01 12.10 -5.60
C GLU A 122 12.68 11.44 -5.23
N GLY A 123 12.24 10.40 -5.95
CA GLY A 123 11.02 9.66 -5.67
C GLY A 123 10.06 9.55 -6.86
N PHE A 124 8.80 9.25 -6.57
CA PHE A 124 7.77 8.87 -7.53
C PHE A 124 6.71 9.97 -7.67
N ARG A 125 6.56 10.53 -8.86
CA ARG A 125 5.74 11.72 -9.13
C ARG A 125 4.38 11.38 -9.73
N PHE A 126 3.34 12.01 -9.20
CA PHE A 126 1.98 11.97 -9.74
C PHE A 126 1.31 13.33 -9.58
N PHE A 127 0.26 13.59 -10.36
CA PHE A 127 -0.45 14.87 -10.37
C PHE A 127 -1.92 14.69 -10.02
N THR A 128 -2.47 15.64 -9.28
CA THR A 128 -3.84 15.57 -8.79
C THR A 128 -4.40 16.94 -8.42
N ASN A 129 -5.64 16.95 -7.94
CA ASN A 129 -6.25 18.11 -7.30
C ASN A 129 -5.99 18.03 -5.78
N TYR A 130 -5.35 19.05 -5.22
CA TYR A 130 -4.99 19.19 -3.81
C TYR A 130 -6.20 19.24 -2.87
N GLU A 131 -7.36 19.67 -3.35
CA GLU A 131 -8.62 19.70 -2.59
C GLU A 131 -9.42 18.38 -2.68
N SER A 132 -8.97 17.43 -3.50
CA SER A 132 -9.58 16.10 -3.53
C SER A 132 -9.42 15.37 -2.21
N ARG A 133 -10.19 14.29 -1.98
CA ARG A 133 -10.05 13.46 -0.77
C ARG A 133 -8.58 13.06 -0.51
N LYS A 134 -7.86 12.63 -1.56
CA LYS A 134 -6.45 12.22 -1.43
C LYS A 134 -5.52 13.40 -1.13
N GLY A 135 -5.79 14.57 -1.73
CA GLY A 135 -5.01 15.77 -1.49
C GLY A 135 -5.14 16.21 -0.04
N ASN A 136 -6.38 16.32 0.47
CA ASN A 136 -6.63 16.63 1.89
C ASN A 136 -5.98 15.62 2.84
N GLU A 137 -6.05 14.32 2.54
CA GLU A 137 -5.38 13.29 3.32
C GLU A 137 -3.85 13.51 3.33
N LEU A 138 -3.23 13.75 2.18
CA LEU A 138 -1.78 13.98 2.04
C LEU A 138 -1.28 15.27 2.71
N GLU A 139 -2.07 16.35 2.68
CA GLU A 139 -1.74 17.58 3.41
C GLU A 139 -1.77 17.38 4.91
N SER A 140 -2.69 16.55 5.40
CA SER A 140 -2.85 16.29 6.82
C SER A 140 -1.89 15.20 7.33
N ASN A 141 -1.59 14.21 6.50
CA ASN A 141 -0.80 13.03 6.83
C ASN A 141 0.07 12.70 5.61
N PRO A 142 1.30 13.24 5.54
CA PRO A 142 2.13 13.23 4.33
C PRO A 142 2.84 11.89 4.14
N TYR A 143 2.07 10.80 4.12
CA TYR A 143 2.54 9.44 3.86
C TYR A 143 1.63 8.75 2.86
N ALA A 144 2.22 7.97 1.96
CA ALA A 144 1.49 7.19 0.98
C ALA A 144 2.14 5.82 0.75
N CYS A 145 1.32 4.90 0.28
CA CYS A 145 1.75 3.62 -0.29
C CYS A 145 1.29 3.56 -1.75
N LEU A 146 2.22 3.22 -2.65
CA LEU A 146 1.95 2.99 -4.07
C LEU A 146 2.01 1.49 -4.35
N VAL A 147 1.09 0.99 -5.16
CA VAL A 147 1.08 -0.40 -5.62
C VAL A 147 0.96 -0.44 -7.13
N PHE A 148 1.96 -1.04 -7.77
CA PHE A 148 1.89 -1.47 -9.16
C PHE A 148 1.56 -2.95 -9.18
N TYR A 149 0.61 -3.35 -10.03
CA TYR A 149 0.28 -4.76 -10.23
C TYR A 149 0.15 -5.05 -11.71
N TRP A 150 1.07 -5.86 -12.21
CA TRP A 150 1.11 -6.29 -13.60
C TRP A 150 0.71 -7.76 -13.66
N GLU A 151 -0.60 -8.00 -13.75
CA GLU A 151 -1.17 -9.36 -13.77
C GLU A 151 -0.50 -10.28 -14.82
N PRO A 152 -0.26 -9.83 -16.07
CA PRO A 152 0.37 -10.69 -17.08
C PRO A 152 1.78 -11.17 -16.72
N LEU A 153 2.51 -10.39 -15.91
CA LEU A 153 3.86 -10.72 -15.44
C LEU A 153 3.85 -11.43 -14.09
N ASN A 154 2.68 -11.50 -13.42
CA ASN A 154 2.54 -11.94 -12.04
C ASN A 154 3.48 -11.18 -11.10
N ARG A 155 3.60 -9.86 -11.30
CA ARG A 155 4.49 -9.00 -10.54
C ARG A 155 3.73 -7.91 -9.80
N GLN A 156 4.22 -7.59 -8.62
CA GLN A 156 3.76 -6.46 -7.83
C GLN A 156 4.97 -5.68 -7.32
N ILE A 157 4.84 -4.36 -7.30
CA ILE A 157 5.77 -3.48 -6.59
C ILE A 157 4.97 -2.68 -5.56
N ARG A 158 5.46 -2.65 -4.32
CA ARG A 158 4.95 -1.76 -3.27
C ARG A 158 6.00 -0.71 -2.94
N ILE A 159 5.58 0.55 -2.80
CA ILE A 159 6.47 1.67 -2.48
C ILE A 159 5.84 2.44 -1.33
N GLU A 160 6.55 2.58 -0.22
CA GLU A 160 6.09 3.34 0.95
C GLU A 160 7.03 4.51 1.19
N GLY A 161 6.45 5.69 1.44
CA GLY A 161 7.21 6.92 1.49
C GLY A 161 6.49 8.10 2.11
N SER A 162 7.28 9.11 2.47
CA SER A 162 6.76 10.45 2.78
C SER A 162 6.39 11.17 1.49
N VAL A 163 5.45 12.10 1.55
CA VAL A 163 4.93 12.81 0.38
C VAL A 163 5.17 14.31 0.52
N GLU A 164 5.64 14.92 -0.56
CA GLU A 164 5.84 16.38 -0.64
C GLU A 164 5.20 16.92 -1.92
N ARG A 165 4.68 18.14 -1.87
CA ARG A 165 4.29 18.87 -3.09
C ARG A 165 5.54 19.15 -3.91
N ILE A 166 5.43 19.03 -5.23
CA ILE A 166 6.50 19.48 -6.12
C ILE A 166 6.50 21.02 -6.22
N PRO A 167 7.61 21.65 -6.64
CA PRO A 167 7.64 23.08 -6.89
C PRO A 167 6.51 23.53 -7.84
N TYR A 168 5.92 24.70 -7.56
CA TYR A 168 4.81 25.25 -8.35
C TYR A 168 5.14 25.30 -9.85
N GLN A 169 6.34 25.77 -10.20
CA GLN A 169 6.78 25.86 -11.60
C GLN A 169 6.77 24.49 -12.29
N ASN A 170 7.22 23.43 -11.62
CA ASN A 170 7.18 22.07 -12.18
C ASN A 170 5.73 21.59 -12.39
N SER A 171 4.78 22.05 -11.56
CA SER A 171 3.35 21.79 -11.77
C SER A 171 2.83 22.55 -12.99
N CYS A 172 3.18 23.82 -13.15
CA CYS A 172 2.82 24.61 -14.33
C CYS A 172 3.35 23.98 -15.61
N ASP A 173 4.65 23.68 -15.66
CA ASP A 173 5.28 23.13 -16.85
C ASP A 173 4.60 21.82 -17.29
N TYR A 174 4.30 20.93 -16.34
CA TYR A 174 3.57 19.70 -16.62
C TYR A 174 2.08 19.96 -16.97
N PHE A 175 1.42 20.93 -16.35
CA PHE A 175 0.04 21.30 -16.71
C PHE A 175 -0.05 21.72 -18.17
N HIS A 176 0.83 22.64 -18.59
CA HIS A 176 0.85 23.20 -19.95
C HIS A 176 1.36 22.21 -21.00
N SER A 177 2.10 21.16 -20.60
CA SER A 177 2.49 20.08 -21.52
C SER A 177 1.35 19.09 -21.83
N ARG A 178 0.23 19.12 -21.08
CA ARG A 178 -0.91 18.21 -21.30
C ARG A 178 -1.77 18.69 -22.48
N PRO A 179 -2.52 17.79 -23.14
CA PRO A 179 -3.51 18.19 -24.13
C PRO A 179 -4.48 19.25 -23.57
N LYS A 180 -4.90 20.21 -24.39
CA LYS A 180 -5.77 21.31 -23.96
C LYS A 180 -7.08 20.82 -23.30
N SER A 181 -7.66 19.73 -23.80
CA SER A 181 -8.82 19.07 -23.19
C SER A 181 -8.55 18.54 -21.78
N SER A 182 -7.33 18.05 -21.52
CA SER A 182 -6.89 17.60 -20.19
C SER A 182 -6.65 18.77 -19.22
N GLN A 183 -6.18 19.91 -19.73
CA GLN A 183 -6.07 21.14 -18.96
C GLN A 183 -7.47 21.64 -18.57
N ILE A 184 -8.37 21.77 -19.55
CA ILE A 184 -9.77 22.18 -19.33
C ILE A 184 -10.46 21.23 -18.34
N GLY A 185 -10.33 19.91 -18.51
CA GLY A 185 -10.94 18.93 -17.61
C GLY A 185 -10.47 19.07 -16.16
N ALA A 186 -9.24 19.55 -15.91
CA ALA A 186 -8.75 19.84 -14.57
C ALA A 186 -9.37 21.11 -13.96
N VAL A 187 -9.76 22.08 -14.79
CA VAL A 187 -10.50 23.30 -14.37
C VAL A 187 -11.98 23.00 -14.13
N VAL A 188 -12.60 22.16 -14.98
CA VAL A 188 -14.02 21.78 -14.86
C VAL A 188 -14.29 21.03 -13.56
N SER A 189 -13.35 20.19 -13.13
CA SER A 189 -13.55 19.21 -12.07
C SER A 189 -12.93 19.66 -10.74
N GLN A 190 -13.77 20.19 -9.85
CA GLN A 190 -13.49 20.24 -8.41
C GLN A 190 -13.51 18.81 -7.86
N GLN A 191 -12.42 18.08 -8.07
CA GLN A 191 -12.36 16.64 -7.91
C GLN A 191 -12.83 16.20 -6.51
N SER A 192 -13.72 15.21 -6.48
CA SER A 192 -14.32 14.64 -5.25
C SER A 192 -15.39 15.51 -4.55
N THR A 193 -15.85 16.60 -5.17
CA THR A 193 -17.04 17.34 -4.70
C THR A 193 -18.34 16.78 -5.29
N PRO A 194 -19.47 16.82 -4.55
CA PRO A 194 -20.77 16.43 -5.10
C PRO A 194 -21.22 17.34 -6.25
N ILE A 195 -21.77 16.74 -7.30
CA ILE A 195 -22.36 17.43 -8.46
C ILE A 195 -23.76 16.86 -8.74
N PRO A 196 -24.67 17.63 -9.37
CA PRO A 196 -26.05 17.17 -9.53
C PRO A 196 -26.19 15.99 -10.50
N ASN A 197 -25.41 15.96 -11.58
CA ASN A 197 -25.45 14.91 -12.61
C ASN A 197 -24.28 15.04 -13.60
N ARG A 198 -24.23 14.14 -14.59
CA ARG A 198 -23.22 14.14 -15.67
C ARG A 198 -23.33 15.34 -16.60
N ASP A 199 -24.54 15.85 -16.85
CA ASP A 199 -24.75 16.95 -17.80
C ASP A 199 -24.18 18.27 -17.27
N TYR A 200 -24.13 18.46 -15.95
CA TYR A 200 -23.41 19.56 -15.32
C TYR A 200 -21.94 19.64 -15.77
N LEU A 201 -21.23 18.50 -15.80
CA LEU A 201 -19.84 18.45 -16.26
C LEU A 201 -19.73 18.75 -17.75
N ARG A 202 -20.66 18.24 -18.57
CA ARG A 202 -20.66 18.48 -20.03
C ARG A 202 -20.85 19.96 -20.35
N GLN A 203 -21.80 20.61 -19.68
CA GLN A 203 -22.07 22.04 -19.85
C GLN A 203 -20.87 22.88 -19.43
N LYS A 204 -20.31 22.62 -18.24
CA LYS A 204 -19.12 23.34 -17.76
C LYS A 204 -17.91 23.13 -18.65
N ASN A 205 -17.72 21.92 -19.18
CA ASN A 205 -16.64 21.64 -20.12
C ASN A 205 -16.80 22.43 -21.43
N ALA A 206 -17.99 22.43 -22.04
CA ALA A 206 -18.26 23.19 -23.26
C ALA A 206 -18.09 24.72 -23.05
N GLU A 207 -18.56 25.25 -21.91
CA GLU A 207 -18.34 26.66 -21.53
C GLU A 207 -16.85 27.02 -21.48
N LEU A 208 -16.03 26.15 -20.89
CA LEU A 208 -14.59 26.37 -20.76
C LEU A 208 -13.81 26.11 -22.05
N GLU A 209 -14.25 25.16 -22.88
CA GLU A 209 -13.72 24.95 -24.23
C GLU A 209 -13.88 26.18 -25.10
N GLU A 210 -15.06 26.81 -25.09
CA GLU A 210 -15.28 28.06 -25.83
C GLU A 210 -14.50 29.21 -25.21
N LYS A 211 -14.54 29.38 -23.87
CA LYS A 211 -13.79 30.44 -23.16
C LYS A 211 -12.29 30.39 -23.46
N TYR A 212 -11.71 29.18 -23.48
CA TYR A 212 -10.28 28.99 -23.67
C TYR A 212 -9.90 28.62 -25.09
N LYS A 213 -10.80 28.70 -26.08
CA LYS A 213 -10.55 28.24 -27.46
C LYS A 213 -9.25 28.78 -28.05
N ASP A 214 -9.08 30.10 -27.99
CA ASP A 214 -7.94 30.83 -28.55
C ASP A 214 -7.00 31.41 -27.47
N THR A 215 -7.19 31.03 -26.21
CA THR A 215 -6.37 31.46 -25.08
C THR A 215 -5.74 30.28 -24.35
N GLU A 216 -4.76 30.58 -23.52
CA GLU A 216 -4.13 29.60 -22.64
C GLU A 216 -5.04 29.31 -21.43
N VAL A 217 -5.08 28.04 -21.02
CA VAL A 217 -5.79 27.64 -19.81
C VAL A 217 -4.86 27.90 -18.62
N PRO A 218 -5.21 28.78 -17.67
CA PRO A 218 -4.40 28.94 -16.46
C PRO A 218 -4.49 27.67 -15.61
N MET A 219 -3.36 27.23 -15.04
CA MET A 219 -3.35 26.16 -14.05
C MET A 219 -4.10 26.62 -12.79
N PRO A 220 -5.11 25.86 -12.31
CA PRO A 220 -5.77 26.20 -11.04
C PRO A 220 -4.85 26.04 -9.83
N ASP A 221 -5.00 26.91 -8.81
CA ASP A 221 -4.20 26.85 -7.57
C ASP A 221 -4.35 25.53 -6.79
N TYR A 222 -5.50 24.87 -6.95
CA TYR A 222 -5.80 23.57 -6.35
C TYR A 222 -5.25 22.39 -7.17
N TRP A 223 -4.50 22.61 -8.24
CA TRP A 223 -3.94 21.54 -9.08
C TRP A 223 -2.41 21.53 -9.02
N GLY A 224 -1.82 20.33 -8.96
CA GLY A 224 -0.39 20.16 -9.11
C GLY A 224 0.11 18.77 -8.76
N GLY A 225 1.41 18.67 -8.53
CA GLY A 225 2.10 17.40 -8.34
C GLY A 225 2.53 17.11 -6.91
N TYR A 226 2.63 15.83 -6.60
CA TYR A 226 3.30 15.31 -5.42
C TYR A 226 4.45 14.37 -5.83
N THR A 227 5.47 14.29 -4.99
CA THR A 227 6.52 13.25 -5.04
C THR A 227 6.43 12.38 -3.79
N VAL A 228 6.36 11.07 -3.97
CA VAL A 228 6.54 10.09 -2.89
C VAL A 228 8.03 9.75 -2.77
N LYS A 229 8.65 10.13 -1.66
CA LYS A 229 10.04 9.84 -1.31
C LYS A 229 10.10 8.47 -0.63
N PRO A 230 10.62 7.43 -1.28
CA PRO A 230 10.53 6.06 -0.78
C PRO A 230 11.47 5.85 0.41
N HIS A 231 10.95 5.20 1.46
CA HIS A 231 11.75 4.59 2.51
C HIS A 231 11.69 3.05 2.47
N SER A 232 10.76 2.48 1.70
CA SER A 232 10.62 1.05 1.45
C SER A 232 10.16 0.79 0.03
N ILE A 233 10.76 -0.20 -0.64
CA ILE A 233 10.35 -0.69 -1.97
C ILE A 233 10.37 -2.22 -1.93
N GLU A 234 9.23 -2.87 -2.12
CA GLU A 234 9.09 -4.32 -2.16
C GLU A 234 8.83 -4.79 -3.60
N PHE A 235 9.63 -5.76 -4.06
CA PHE A 235 9.45 -6.49 -5.30
C PHE A 235 8.87 -7.86 -5.00
N TRP A 236 7.68 -8.12 -5.54
CA TRP A 236 6.96 -9.38 -5.38
C TRP A 236 6.82 -10.08 -6.73
N GLN A 237 7.20 -11.36 -6.80
CA GLN A 237 7.04 -12.22 -7.96
C GLN A 237 6.18 -13.43 -7.59
N GLY A 238 5.08 -13.61 -8.33
CA GLY A 238 4.13 -14.70 -8.15
C GLY A 238 4.73 -16.05 -8.55
N GLN A 239 4.47 -17.06 -7.72
CA GLN A 239 4.93 -18.45 -7.86
C GLN A 239 3.75 -19.41 -7.71
N THR A 240 3.72 -20.46 -8.53
CA THR A 240 2.59 -21.41 -8.59
C THR A 240 2.38 -22.15 -7.27
N ASN A 241 3.47 -22.52 -6.60
CA ASN A 241 3.46 -23.26 -5.33
C ASN A 241 3.11 -22.41 -4.11
N ARG A 242 2.79 -21.11 -4.29
CA ARG A 242 2.48 -20.11 -3.24
C ARG A 242 3.67 -19.64 -2.42
N LEU A 243 4.87 -20.14 -2.70
CA LEU A 243 6.10 -19.63 -2.11
C LEU A 243 6.57 -18.41 -2.91
N HIS A 244 5.84 -17.30 -2.77
CA HIS A 244 6.11 -16.07 -3.51
C HIS A 244 7.45 -15.46 -3.15
N ASP A 245 8.15 -14.94 -4.17
CA ASP A 245 9.42 -14.25 -3.95
C ASP A 245 9.14 -12.82 -3.55
N ARG A 246 9.78 -12.40 -2.46
CA ARG A 246 9.61 -11.07 -1.87
C ARG A 246 10.96 -10.52 -1.46
N ILE A 247 11.46 -9.56 -2.21
CA ILE A 247 12.68 -8.84 -1.86
C ILE A 247 12.29 -7.40 -1.52
N VAL A 248 12.57 -6.98 -0.30
CA VAL A 248 12.26 -5.62 0.18
C VAL A 248 13.55 -4.85 0.38
N PHE A 249 13.58 -3.64 -0.16
CA PHE A 249 14.59 -2.63 0.09
C PHE A 249 14.07 -1.63 1.12
N THR A 250 14.89 -1.28 2.11
CA THR A 250 14.56 -0.25 3.12
C THR A 250 15.72 0.72 3.33
N LYS A 251 15.41 1.99 3.62
CA LYS A 251 16.42 2.96 4.04
C LYS A 251 16.84 2.66 5.48
N VAL A 252 18.16 2.59 5.71
CA VAL A 252 18.71 2.48 7.07
C VAL A 252 18.65 3.85 7.74
N LYS A 253 18.16 3.91 8.98
CA LYS A 253 18.23 5.14 9.78
C LYS A 253 19.62 5.33 10.36
N ASP A 254 20.06 6.58 10.51
CA ASP A 254 21.34 6.89 11.12
C ASP A 254 21.46 6.25 12.51
N GLY A 255 22.52 5.47 12.72
CA GLY A 255 22.80 4.77 13.97
C GLY A 255 22.08 3.42 14.15
N GLU A 256 21.25 2.99 13.20
CA GLU A 256 20.61 1.68 13.23
C GLU A 256 21.57 0.57 12.77
N LYS A 257 21.66 -0.51 13.54
CA LYS A 257 22.46 -1.68 13.15
C LYS A 257 21.67 -2.51 12.15
N ARG A 258 22.37 -3.00 11.11
CA ARG A 258 21.79 -3.95 10.15
C ARG A 258 21.29 -5.21 10.86
N GLY A 259 20.13 -5.68 10.43
CA GLY A 259 19.57 -6.96 10.85
C GLY A 259 20.39 -8.15 10.34
N GLU A 260 20.18 -9.32 10.93
CA GLU A 260 20.91 -10.56 10.60
C GLU A 260 20.79 -10.96 9.12
N PHE A 261 19.62 -10.78 8.52
CA PHE A 261 19.32 -11.15 7.13
C PHE A 261 19.35 -9.96 6.16
N GLN A 262 19.90 -8.82 6.60
CA GLN A 262 19.99 -7.62 5.76
C GLN A 262 21.31 -7.60 4.98
N HIS A 263 21.18 -7.38 3.68
CA HIS A 263 22.28 -7.20 2.75
C HIS A 263 22.41 -5.73 2.37
N GLU A 264 23.64 -5.32 2.07
CA GLU A 264 23.93 -3.94 1.64
C GLU A 264 23.44 -3.70 0.21
N ALA A 265 22.83 -2.54 -0.02
CA ALA A 265 22.41 -2.05 -1.33
C ALA A 265 22.99 -0.65 -1.61
N GLU A 266 22.85 -0.17 -2.84
CA GLU A 266 23.39 1.14 -3.25
C GLU A 266 22.70 2.29 -2.50
N GLY A 267 23.38 3.42 -2.31
CA GLY A 267 22.74 4.66 -1.87
C GLY A 267 22.13 4.64 -0.46
N GLY A 268 22.71 3.88 0.47
CA GLY A 268 22.24 3.79 1.87
C GLY A 268 20.98 2.94 2.05
N TRP A 269 20.68 2.09 1.08
CA TRP A 269 19.63 1.08 1.18
C TRP A 269 20.20 -0.23 1.73
N VAL A 270 19.34 -1.03 2.35
CA VAL A 270 19.56 -2.45 2.59
C VAL A 270 18.42 -3.24 2.00
N TYR A 271 18.65 -4.51 1.70
CA TYR A 271 17.58 -5.40 1.24
C TYR A 271 17.59 -6.73 1.98
N GLN A 272 16.44 -7.39 1.98
CA GLN A 272 16.25 -8.71 2.58
C GLN A 272 15.08 -9.43 1.92
N ARG A 273 15.07 -10.76 2.03
CA ARG A 273 13.93 -11.59 1.64
C ARG A 273 12.87 -11.60 2.74
N LEU A 274 11.60 -11.59 2.34
CA LEU A 274 10.46 -11.78 3.24
C LEU A 274 9.77 -13.12 2.95
N SER A 275 9.19 -13.73 3.98
CA SER A 275 8.29 -14.86 3.77
C SER A 275 7.03 -14.41 3.01
N PRO A 276 6.48 -15.24 2.12
CA PRO A 276 5.22 -14.97 1.43
C PRO A 276 3.99 -14.94 2.34
#